data_AF-A0A379SVN9-F1
#
_entry.id   AF-A0A379SVN9-F1
#
_cell.length_a   1.000
_cell.length_b   1.000
_cell.length_c   1.000
_cell.angle_alpha   90.00
_cell.angle_beta   90.00
_cell.angle_gamma   90.00
#
_symmetry.space_group_name_H-M   'P 1'
#
loop_
_entity.id
_entity.type
_entity.pdbx_description
1 polymer ?
#
loop_
_entity_poly.entity_id
_entity_poly.type
_entity_poly.pdbx_seq_one_letter_code
_entity_poly.pdbx_strand_id
1 'polypeptide(L)'
;MLARRDYTAMSSSQPGKKSPLGVHAQGGHIAVQLWHTGRISHSSLQPGGQAPVAPSAINAGTRTSLRDENGQAIRVETSTPRALDTHEIPGIVNDFRQAIANAREAGFDLVELHAAHGYLLHQFLSPSSNHRTDQYGGSVENRARLVLDVIDAGIEEWGADRIGIRLSPVGTFQNVDNGPNEEADAPLSD
;
A
#
# COMPACT_ATOMS: atom_id res chain seq x y z
N MET A 1 5.01 -7.89 0.61
CA MET A 1 4.25 -8.00 1.87
C MET A 1 3.15 -6.95 1.87
N LEU A 2 1.98 -7.25 1.29
CA LEU A 2 0.76 -6.64 1.81
C LEU A 2 0.73 -7.01 3.29
N ALA A 3 0.13 -6.21 4.17
CA ALA A 3 -0.09 -6.67 5.53
C ALA A 3 -1.07 -7.87 5.51
N ARG A 4 -0.59 -9.06 5.13
CA ARG A 4 -1.23 -10.37 5.25
C ARG A 4 -1.29 -10.76 6.73
N ARG A 5 -1.65 -9.82 7.60
CA ARG A 5 -2.04 -10.13 8.96
C ARG A 5 -3.45 -10.69 8.83
N ASP A 6 -3.66 -11.86 9.41
CA ASP A 6 -5.00 -12.36 9.71
C ASP A 6 -5.74 -11.27 10.49
N TYR A 7 -6.65 -10.56 9.81
CA TYR A 7 -7.54 -9.60 10.47
C TYR A 7 -8.50 -10.31 11.42
N THR A 8 -8.59 -11.64 11.37
CA THR A 8 -9.22 -12.50 12.36
C THR A 8 -8.69 -12.26 13.78
N ALA A 9 -7.44 -11.85 13.95
CA ALA A 9 -6.91 -11.48 15.28
C ALA A 9 -7.44 -10.10 15.77
N MET A 10 -7.89 -9.23 14.87
CA MET A 10 -8.46 -7.90 15.20
C MET A 10 -9.93 -7.95 15.61
N SER A 11 -10.62 -9.08 15.41
CA SER A 11 -11.97 -9.30 15.96
C SER A 11 -11.94 -9.65 17.46
N SER A 12 -10.78 -10.05 17.99
CA SER A 12 -10.60 -10.35 19.42
C SER A 12 -10.30 -9.09 20.23
N SER A 13 -10.96 -8.95 21.39
CA SER A 13 -10.75 -7.86 22.35
C SER A 13 -9.40 -8.00 23.07
N GLN A 14 -8.30 -7.74 22.37
CA GLN A 14 -6.99 -7.59 23.01
C GLN A 14 -6.91 -6.25 23.75
N PRO A 15 -6.49 -6.22 25.03
CA PRO A 15 -6.32 -4.99 25.80
C PRO A 15 -5.38 -4.00 25.10
N GLY A 16 -5.83 -2.75 24.91
CA GLY A 16 -5.02 -1.67 24.32
C GLY A 16 -5.07 -1.56 22.79
N LYS A 17 -5.74 -2.47 22.07
CA LYS A 17 -6.01 -2.31 20.64
C LYS A 17 -7.47 -1.92 20.43
N LYS A 18 -7.70 -0.85 19.66
CA LYS A 18 -9.05 -0.48 19.21
C LYS A 18 -9.51 -1.48 18.15
N SER A 19 -10.27 -2.49 18.56
CA SER A 19 -11.01 -3.34 17.61
C SER A 19 -12.24 -2.60 17.10
N PRO A 20 -12.80 -2.96 15.94
CA PRO A 20 -14.02 -2.34 15.45
C PRO A 20 -15.18 -2.43 16.46
N LEU A 21 -15.38 -3.60 17.07
CA LEU A 21 -16.33 -3.82 18.17
C LEU A 21 -16.18 -2.80 19.32
N GLY A 22 -14.94 -2.54 19.76
CA GLY A 22 -14.69 -1.60 20.84
C GLY A 22 -14.98 -0.14 20.45
N VAL A 23 -14.73 0.23 19.19
CA VAL A 23 -15.06 1.55 18.64
C VAL A 23 -16.57 1.72 18.50
N HIS A 24 -17.26 0.72 17.96
CA HIS A 24 -18.71 0.72 17.79
C HIS A 24 -19.46 0.75 19.13
N ALA A 25 -18.95 0.06 20.16
CA ALA A 25 -19.51 0.12 21.52
C ALA A 25 -19.49 1.53 22.13
N GLN A 26 -18.68 2.44 21.58
CA GLN A 26 -18.62 3.86 21.95
C GLN A 26 -19.27 4.77 20.91
N GLY A 27 -20.02 4.22 19.95
CA GLY A 27 -20.71 4.95 18.89
C GLY A 27 -19.80 5.56 17.82
N GLY A 28 -18.54 5.14 17.74
CA GLY A 28 -17.60 5.60 16.71
C GLY A 28 -17.65 4.78 15.43
N HIS A 29 -16.94 5.23 14.40
CA HIS A 29 -16.65 4.49 13.16
C HIS A 29 -15.14 4.35 12.97
N ILE A 30 -14.71 3.31 12.26
CA ILE A 30 -13.30 3.02 12.00
C ILE A 30 -13.07 2.49 10.60
N ALA A 31 -12.09 3.10 9.92
CA ALA A 31 -11.52 2.59 8.68
C ALA A 31 -10.20 1.87 8.95
N VAL A 32 -9.87 0.85 8.15
CA VAL A 32 -8.53 0.28 8.12
C VAL A 32 -7.79 0.71 6.86
N GLN A 33 -6.57 1.22 7.03
CA GLN A 33 -5.72 1.55 5.90
C GLN A 33 -4.96 0.30 5.42
N LEU A 34 -5.15 -0.08 4.15
CA LEU A 34 -4.47 -1.20 3.52
C LEU A 34 -3.22 -0.71 2.81
N TRP A 35 -2.08 -1.31 3.14
CA TRP A 35 -0.79 -0.93 2.56
C TRP A 35 -0.02 -2.12 1.98
N HIS A 36 0.79 -1.82 0.97
CA HIS A 36 1.90 -2.66 0.54
C HIS A 36 3.14 -1.77 0.43
N THR A 37 4.19 -2.06 1.19
CA THR A 37 5.31 -1.10 1.31
C THR A 37 6.19 -1.01 0.07
N GLY A 38 6.14 -2.02 -0.80
CA GLY A 38 6.92 -2.07 -2.03
C GLY A 38 8.42 -2.02 -1.73
N ARG A 39 9.16 -1.10 -2.40
CA ARG A 39 10.59 -0.90 -2.16
C ARG A 39 10.95 -0.33 -0.78
N ILE A 40 9.98 0.13 0.02
CA ILE A 40 10.23 0.62 1.39
C ILE A 40 10.23 -0.57 2.37
N SER A 41 11.18 -1.48 2.18
CA SER A 41 11.30 -2.70 2.98
C SER A 41 12.75 -3.19 3.02
N HIS A 42 12.97 -4.29 3.73
CA HIS A 42 14.26 -4.94 3.87
C HIS A 42 14.07 -6.45 3.66
N SER A 43 15.07 -7.13 3.09
CA SER A 43 14.99 -8.57 2.78
C SER A 43 14.69 -9.42 4.01
N SER A 44 15.19 -9.05 5.19
CA SER A 44 14.90 -9.74 6.46
C SER A 44 13.42 -9.70 6.88
N LEU A 45 12.60 -8.80 6.31
CA LEU A 45 11.16 -8.75 6.53
C LEU A 45 10.37 -9.56 5.50
N GLN A 46 11.01 -10.01 4.41
CA GLN A 46 10.33 -10.72 3.34
C GLN A 46 10.30 -12.22 3.63
N PRO A 47 9.24 -12.93 3.22
CA PRO A 47 9.19 -14.39 3.27
C PRO A 47 10.42 -14.99 2.59
N GLY A 48 11.11 -15.90 3.28
CA GLY A 48 12.30 -16.57 2.74
C GLY A 48 13.48 -15.63 2.45
N GLY A 49 13.54 -14.45 3.07
CA GLY A 49 14.66 -13.51 2.91
C GLY A 49 14.76 -12.88 1.52
N GLN A 50 13.69 -12.92 0.74
CA GLN A 50 13.68 -12.45 -0.65
C GLN A 50 13.82 -10.93 -0.75
N ALA A 51 14.20 -10.43 -1.93
CA ALA A 51 14.16 -8.99 -2.19
C ALA A 51 12.71 -8.46 -2.10
N PRO A 52 12.49 -7.24 -1.57
CA PRO A 52 11.20 -6.56 -1.72
C PRO A 52 10.81 -6.41 -3.20
N VAL A 53 9.53 -6.16 -3.48
CA VAL A 53 9.02 -5.99 -4.84
C VAL A 53 8.62 -4.54 -5.11
N ALA A 54 8.75 -4.09 -6.35
CA ALA A 54 8.46 -2.73 -6.80
C ALA A 54 8.11 -2.72 -8.30
N PRO A 55 7.60 -1.60 -8.87
CA PRO A 55 7.44 -1.48 -10.33
C PRO A 55 8.78 -1.60 -11.08
N SER A 56 9.87 -1.11 -10.50
CA SER A 56 11.22 -1.14 -11.10
C SER A 56 12.29 -1.46 -10.05
N ALA A 57 13.41 -2.04 -10.48
CA ALA A 57 14.53 -2.45 -9.62
C ALA A 57 15.39 -1.26 -9.18
N ILE A 58 14.77 -0.27 -8.53
CA ILE A 58 15.39 0.99 -8.09
C ILE A 58 15.29 1.07 -6.57
N ASN A 59 16.42 1.07 -5.88
CA ASN A 59 16.45 1.24 -4.42
C ASN A 59 15.83 2.59 -4.04
N ALA A 60 15.11 2.62 -2.93
CA ALA A 60 14.49 3.84 -2.43
C ALA A 60 15.51 4.86 -1.88
N GLY A 61 16.74 4.44 -1.53
CA GLY A 61 17.74 5.34 -0.96
C GLY A 61 17.30 5.96 0.38
N THR A 62 16.49 5.24 1.14
CA THR A 62 15.92 5.67 2.43
C THR A 62 16.10 4.56 3.48
N ARG A 63 15.55 4.78 4.68
CA ARG A 63 15.58 3.81 5.77
C ARG A 63 14.18 3.26 6.08
N THR A 64 14.12 2.00 6.48
CA THR A 64 12.94 1.35 7.07
C THR A 64 13.20 0.99 8.53
N SER A 65 12.14 0.70 9.28
CA SER A 65 12.23 0.36 10.70
C SER A 65 12.18 -1.15 10.88
N LEU A 66 13.19 -1.71 11.56
CA LEU A 66 13.20 -3.08 12.05
C LEU A 66 13.11 -3.08 13.58
N ARG A 67 13.01 -4.29 14.16
CA ARG A 67 13.23 -4.52 15.58
C ARG A 67 14.53 -5.30 15.75
N ASP A 68 15.35 -4.90 16.71
CA ASP A 68 16.50 -5.68 17.14
C ASP A 68 16.07 -6.88 18.01
N GLU A 69 17.06 -7.65 18.49
CA GLU A 69 16.85 -8.81 19.37
C GLU A 69 16.16 -8.48 20.70
N ASN A 70 16.26 -7.23 21.15
CA ASN A 70 15.61 -6.73 22.37
C ASN A 70 14.22 -6.12 22.07
N GLY A 71 13.77 -6.18 20.81
CA GLY A 71 12.49 -5.64 20.36
C GLY A 71 12.51 -4.11 20.14
N GLN A 72 13.64 -3.44 20.28
CA GLN A 72 13.78 -2.00 20.12
C GLN A 72 13.78 -1.61 18.64
N ALA A 73 13.14 -0.49 18.31
CA ALA A 73 13.07 -0.01 16.94
C ALA A 73 14.43 0.52 16.47
N ILE A 74 14.92 -0.01 15.34
CA ILE A 74 16.16 0.41 14.68
C ILE A 74 15.89 0.83 13.23
N ARG A 75 16.70 1.75 12.69
CA ARG A 75 16.55 2.29 11.31
C ARG A 75 17.64 1.74 10.40
N VAL A 76 17.25 0.88 9.47
CA VAL A 76 18.15 0.23 8.50
C VAL A 76 17.87 0.74 7.09
N GLU A 77 18.86 0.67 6.22
CA GLU A 77 18.68 1.02 4.81
C GLU A 77 17.72 0.04 4.12
N THR A 78 16.96 0.52 3.14
CA THR A 78 16.09 -0.32 2.33
C THR A 78 16.90 -1.23 1.42
N SER A 79 16.50 -2.49 1.29
CA SER A 79 17.09 -3.40 0.31
C SER A 79 16.66 -3.02 -1.11
N THR A 80 17.54 -3.23 -2.10
CA THR A 80 17.18 -3.02 -3.51
C THR A 80 16.05 -3.99 -3.90
N PRO A 81 14.94 -3.50 -4.49
CA PRO A 81 13.81 -4.34 -4.84
C PRO A 81 14.06 -5.12 -6.14
N ARG A 82 13.29 -6.19 -6.35
CA ARG A 82 13.07 -6.80 -7.65
C ARG A 82 11.88 -6.11 -8.35
N ALA A 83 11.99 -5.89 -9.66
CA ALA A 83 10.84 -5.45 -10.45
C ALA A 83 9.80 -6.58 -10.53
N LEU A 84 8.52 -6.26 -10.29
CA LEU A 84 7.42 -7.21 -10.51
C LEU A 84 7.37 -7.62 -11.98
N ASP A 85 7.24 -8.91 -12.24
CA ASP A 85 6.89 -9.36 -13.58
C ASP A 85 5.41 -9.05 -13.83
N THR A 86 5.06 -8.77 -15.08
CA THR A 86 3.69 -8.39 -15.47
C THR A 86 2.65 -9.42 -15.02
N HIS A 87 2.99 -10.71 -15.04
CA HIS A 87 2.10 -11.80 -14.63
C HIS A 87 1.92 -11.92 -13.11
N GLU A 88 2.73 -11.24 -12.30
CA GLU A 88 2.59 -11.22 -10.83
C GLU A 88 1.59 -10.16 -10.36
N ILE A 89 1.31 -9.14 -11.19
CA ILE A 89 0.46 -8.00 -10.83
C ILE A 89 -0.98 -8.41 -10.47
N PRO A 90 -1.65 -9.31 -11.21
CA PRO A 90 -2.97 -9.82 -10.79
C PRO A 90 -2.96 -10.44 -9.38
N GLY A 91 -1.84 -11.03 -8.96
CA GLY A 91 -1.66 -11.55 -7.60
C GLY A 91 -1.67 -10.44 -6.54
N ILE A 92 -1.08 -9.27 -6.84
CA ILE A 92 -1.13 -8.10 -5.96
C ILE A 92 -2.56 -7.57 -5.84
N VAL A 93 -3.30 -7.49 -6.94
CA VAL A 93 -4.71 -7.09 -6.94
C VAL A 93 -5.54 -8.03 -6.06
N ASN A 94 -5.36 -9.34 -6.21
CA ASN A 94 -6.06 -10.31 -5.38
C ASN A 94 -5.66 -10.24 -3.90
N ASP A 95 -4.39 -9.95 -3.57
CA ASP A 95 -3.97 -9.74 -2.18
C ASP A 95 -4.72 -8.55 -1.56
N PHE A 96 -4.90 -7.44 -2.28
CA PHE A 96 -5.72 -6.31 -1.81
C PHE A 96 -7.19 -6.71 -1.66
N ARG A 97 -7.79 -7.36 -2.67
CA ARG A 97 -9.18 -7.87 -2.60
C ARG A 97 -9.40 -8.74 -1.36
N GLN A 98 -8.48 -9.69 -1.11
CA GLN A 98 -8.59 -10.56 0.06
C GLN A 98 -8.45 -9.77 1.37
N ALA A 99 -7.57 -8.77 1.44
CA ALA A 99 -7.44 -7.92 2.61
C ALA A 99 -8.71 -7.07 2.87
N ILE A 100 -9.39 -6.63 1.82
CA ILE A 100 -10.69 -5.94 1.88
C ILE A 100 -11.77 -6.88 2.44
N ALA A 101 -11.85 -8.12 1.92
CA ALA A 101 -12.75 -9.15 2.44
C ALA A 101 -12.52 -9.41 3.93
N ASN A 102 -11.25 -9.55 4.33
CA ASN A 102 -10.87 -9.78 5.71
C ASN A 102 -11.21 -8.58 6.61
N ALA A 103 -11.08 -7.34 6.12
CA ALA A 103 -11.46 -6.13 6.85
C ALA A 103 -12.97 -6.05 7.08
N ARG A 104 -13.76 -6.43 6.07
CA ARG A 104 -15.22 -6.56 6.18
C ARG A 104 -15.62 -7.56 7.24
N GLU A 105 -15.03 -8.75 7.21
CA GLU A 105 -15.31 -9.80 8.19
C GLU A 105 -14.90 -9.38 9.61
N ALA A 106 -13.80 -8.64 9.74
CA ALA A 106 -13.35 -8.10 11.03
C ALA A 106 -14.23 -6.96 11.58
N GLY A 107 -15.20 -6.46 10.80
CA GLY A 107 -16.19 -5.47 11.23
C GLY A 107 -15.75 -4.02 11.06
N PHE A 108 -14.76 -3.72 10.21
CA PHE A 108 -14.46 -2.33 9.87
C PHE A 108 -15.62 -1.66 9.11
N ASP A 109 -15.77 -0.34 9.22
CA ASP A 109 -16.80 0.41 8.48
C ASP A 109 -16.36 0.70 7.04
N LEU A 110 -15.05 0.94 6.85
CA LEU A 110 -14.45 1.36 5.60
C LEU A 110 -13.04 0.78 5.45
N VAL A 111 -12.53 0.79 4.22
CA VAL A 111 -11.12 0.53 3.91
C VAL A 111 -10.54 1.75 3.20
N GLU A 112 -9.33 2.14 3.56
CA GLU A 112 -8.57 3.18 2.87
C GLU A 112 -7.37 2.57 2.15
N LEU A 113 -7.35 2.64 0.83
CA LEU A 113 -6.23 2.18 0.01
C LEU A 113 -5.07 3.18 0.10
N HIS A 114 -3.89 2.71 0.54
CA HIS A 114 -2.73 3.58 0.68
C HIS A 114 -1.95 3.72 -0.65
N ALA A 115 -2.34 4.72 -1.46
CA ALA A 115 -1.70 5.12 -2.71
C ALA A 115 -0.90 6.43 -2.58
N ALA A 116 -0.24 6.60 -1.42
CA ALA A 116 0.48 7.81 -1.05
C ALA A 116 1.83 7.49 -0.41
N HIS A 117 2.61 8.53 -0.12
CA HIS A 117 3.83 8.50 0.71
C HIS A 117 4.93 7.53 0.23
N GLY A 118 4.95 7.20 -1.06
CA GLY A 118 6.01 6.43 -1.68
C GLY A 118 5.93 4.92 -1.44
N TYR A 119 4.77 4.38 -1.04
CA TYR A 119 4.51 2.93 -0.99
C TYR A 119 4.08 2.37 -2.34
N LEU A 120 3.83 1.04 -2.45
CA LEU A 120 3.76 0.34 -3.75
C LEU A 120 2.82 1.01 -4.76
N LEU A 121 1.59 1.34 -4.35
CA LEU A 121 0.63 1.99 -5.26
C LEU A 121 1.12 3.37 -5.73
N HIS A 122 1.72 4.18 -4.83
CA HIS A 122 2.36 5.45 -5.21
C HIS A 122 3.59 5.23 -6.09
N GLN A 123 4.35 4.16 -5.85
CA GLN A 123 5.52 3.81 -6.68
C GLN A 123 5.11 3.53 -8.12
N PHE A 124 3.94 2.92 -8.37
CA PHE A 124 3.42 2.73 -9.73
C PHE A 124 2.95 4.05 -10.35
N LEU A 125 2.29 4.93 -9.59
CA LEU A 125 1.81 6.23 -10.06
C LEU A 125 2.95 7.18 -10.49
N SER A 126 4.05 7.17 -9.73
CA SER A 126 5.15 8.12 -9.90
C SER A 126 6.10 7.75 -11.04
N PRO A 127 6.43 8.68 -11.95
CA PRO A 127 7.41 8.45 -13.00
C PRO A 127 8.85 8.29 -12.47
N SER A 128 9.19 8.80 -11.28
CA SER A 128 10.56 8.67 -10.72
C SER A 128 10.84 7.31 -10.07
N SER A 129 9.82 6.48 -9.92
CA SER A 129 9.96 5.13 -9.38
C SER A 129 9.41 4.03 -10.29
N ASN A 130 8.62 4.38 -11.30
CA ASN A 130 8.09 3.46 -12.32
C ASN A 130 8.72 3.69 -13.69
N HIS A 131 9.75 2.91 -14.01
CA HIS A 131 10.44 2.92 -15.30
C HIS A 131 10.01 1.73 -16.18
N ARG A 132 8.81 1.18 -15.94
CA ARG A 132 8.30 0.05 -16.73
C ARG A 132 7.98 0.49 -18.16
N THR A 133 8.12 -0.45 -19.09
CA THR A 133 7.80 -0.27 -20.51
C THR A 133 6.62 -1.14 -20.97
N ASP A 134 5.97 -1.84 -20.04
CA ASP A 134 4.76 -2.63 -20.30
C ASP A 134 3.49 -1.79 -20.03
N GLN A 135 2.33 -2.43 -20.00
CA GLN A 135 1.04 -1.75 -19.78
C GLN A 135 0.87 -1.12 -18.39
N TYR A 136 1.86 -1.26 -17.50
CA TYR A 136 1.86 -0.67 -16.16
C TYR A 136 2.88 0.47 -15.99
N GLY A 137 3.51 0.96 -17.07
CA GLY A 137 4.39 2.14 -17.04
C GLY A 137 4.36 2.97 -18.32
N GLY A 138 5.18 4.03 -18.34
CA GLY A 138 5.17 5.02 -19.42
C GLY A 138 4.09 6.07 -19.19
N SER A 139 2.94 5.96 -19.87
CA SER A 139 1.87 6.96 -19.81
C SER A 139 1.20 7.04 -18.43
N VAL A 140 0.48 8.12 -18.15
CA VAL A 140 -0.25 8.29 -16.88
C VAL A 140 -1.29 7.20 -16.68
N GLU A 141 -1.99 6.80 -17.75
CA GLU A 141 -3.01 5.75 -17.74
C GLU A 141 -2.40 4.39 -17.37
N ASN A 142 -1.22 4.08 -17.91
CA ASN A 142 -0.51 2.85 -17.57
C ASN A 142 0.01 2.87 -16.14
N ARG A 143 0.55 4.00 -15.67
CA ARG A 143 1.02 4.16 -14.27
C ARG A 143 -0.13 4.07 -13.26
N ALA A 144 -1.33 4.55 -13.63
CA ALA A 144 -2.53 4.46 -12.81
C ALA A 144 -3.19 3.07 -12.82
N ARG A 145 -2.90 2.22 -13.81
CA ARG A 145 -3.61 0.96 -14.06
C ARG A 145 -3.69 0.05 -12.83
N LEU A 146 -2.57 -0.21 -12.14
CA LEU A 146 -2.58 -1.04 -10.94
C LEU A 146 -3.50 -0.47 -9.84
N VAL A 147 -3.51 0.86 -9.66
CA VAL A 147 -4.33 1.50 -8.62
C VAL A 147 -5.81 1.36 -8.95
N LEU A 148 -6.17 1.55 -10.22
CA LEU A 148 -7.54 1.37 -10.70
C LEU A 148 -7.98 -0.10 -10.58
N ASP A 149 -7.13 -1.05 -10.98
CA ASP A 149 -7.41 -2.49 -10.83
C ASP A 149 -7.69 -2.87 -9.36
N VAL A 150 -6.97 -2.25 -8.41
CA VAL A 150 -7.18 -2.47 -6.96
C VAL A 150 -8.48 -1.81 -6.47
N ILE A 151 -8.82 -0.63 -6.97
CA ILE A 151 -10.09 0.04 -6.65
C ILE A 151 -11.26 -0.81 -7.15
N ASP A 152 -11.23 -1.22 -8.41
CA ASP A 152 -12.30 -2.02 -9.03
C ASP A 152 -12.50 -3.34 -8.28
N ALA A 153 -11.42 -4.05 -7.96
CA ALA A 153 -11.49 -5.27 -7.16
C ALA A 153 -12.07 -5.03 -5.75
N GLY A 154 -11.80 -3.87 -5.14
CA GLY A 154 -12.38 -3.49 -3.87
C GLY A 154 -13.87 -3.16 -3.95
N ILE A 155 -14.29 -2.48 -5.02
CA ILE A 155 -15.69 -2.18 -5.31
C ILE A 155 -16.48 -3.48 -5.51
N GLU A 156 -15.92 -4.44 -6.26
CA GLU A 156 -16.54 -5.75 -6.45
C GLU A 156 -16.68 -6.54 -5.13
N GLU A 157 -15.69 -6.46 -4.24
CA GLU A 157 -15.67 -7.22 -2.98
C GLU A 157 -16.62 -6.64 -1.90
N TRP A 158 -16.71 -5.32 -1.76
CA TRP A 158 -17.45 -4.68 -0.65
C TRP A 158 -18.41 -3.56 -1.09
N GLY A 159 -18.17 -2.91 -2.22
CA GLY A 159 -18.99 -1.80 -2.72
C GLY A 159 -18.29 -0.45 -2.62
N ALA A 160 -18.59 0.43 -3.57
CA ALA A 160 -17.91 1.72 -3.73
C ALA A 160 -18.09 2.67 -2.54
N ASP A 161 -19.19 2.56 -1.79
CA ASP A 161 -19.45 3.35 -0.58
C ASP A 161 -18.62 2.89 0.64
N ARG A 162 -17.74 1.88 0.45
CA ARG A 162 -16.87 1.32 1.47
C ARG A 162 -15.37 1.50 1.18
N ILE A 163 -15.02 1.95 -0.02
CA ILE A 163 -13.63 2.08 -0.47
C ILE A 163 -13.22 3.55 -0.53
N GLY A 164 -12.29 3.95 0.33
CA GLY A 164 -11.56 5.21 0.25
C GLY A 164 -10.16 4.99 -0.34
N ILE A 165 -9.56 6.07 -0.85
CA ILE A 165 -8.16 6.08 -1.30
C ILE A 165 -7.45 7.30 -0.75
N ARG A 166 -6.19 7.10 -0.34
CA ARG A 166 -5.30 8.17 0.08
C ARG A 166 -4.22 8.42 -0.97
N LEU A 167 -4.10 9.67 -1.39
CA LEU A 167 -3.14 10.15 -2.39
C LEU A 167 -2.21 11.22 -1.80
N SER A 168 -1.02 11.37 -2.37
CA SER A 168 -0.08 12.45 -2.11
C SER A 168 0.50 12.97 -3.43
N PRO A 169 -0.30 13.67 -4.25
CA PRO A 169 0.05 14.00 -5.64
C PRO A 169 1.09 15.11 -5.77
N VAL A 170 1.36 15.86 -4.70
CA VAL A 170 2.35 16.95 -4.67
C VAL A 170 3.36 16.71 -3.55
N GLY A 171 4.64 16.98 -3.83
CA GLY A 171 5.75 16.81 -2.90
C GLY A 171 6.43 15.43 -2.96
N THR A 172 7.63 15.36 -2.36
CA THR A 172 8.45 14.15 -2.36
C THR A 172 8.31 13.38 -1.05
N PHE A 173 8.02 12.08 -1.14
CA PHE A 173 7.96 11.17 0.00
C PHE A 173 8.74 9.89 -0.27
N GLN A 174 9.62 9.47 0.65
CA GLN A 174 10.44 8.26 0.49
C GLN A 174 11.23 8.24 -0.83
N ASN A 175 11.72 9.41 -1.25
CA ASN A 175 12.39 9.62 -2.54
C ASN A 175 11.53 9.17 -3.74
N VAL A 176 10.22 9.41 -3.64
CA VAL A 176 9.24 9.33 -4.73
C VAL A 176 8.66 10.73 -4.91
N ASP A 177 8.87 11.32 -6.07
CA ASP A 177 8.26 12.58 -6.54
C ASP A 177 7.24 12.29 -7.65
N ASN A 178 6.38 13.25 -7.98
CA ASN A 178 5.31 13.05 -8.97
C ASN A 178 5.66 13.62 -10.36
N GLY A 179 6.94 13.88 -10.62
CA GLY A 179 7.42 14.48 -11.86
C GLY A 179 7.38 16.01 -11.85
N PRO A 180 7.89 16.66 -12.92
CA PRO A 180 8.11 18.10 -12.95
C PRO A 180 6.82 18.94 -13.02
N ASN A 181 5.69 18.33 -13.39
CA ASN A 181 4.39 19.00 -13.57
C ASN A 181 3.39 18.65 -12.46
N GLU A 182 3.86 18.14 -11.31
CA GLU A 182 3.00 17.60 -10.26
C GLU A 182 1.90 18.57 -9.77
N GLU A 183 2.15 19.88 -9.75
CA GLU A 183 1.15 20.88 -9.37
C GLU A 183 0.01 21.00 -10.40
N ALA A 184 0.31 20.86 -11.69
CA ALA A 184 -0.67 20.92 -12.78
C ALA A 184 -1.41 19.59 -12.97
N ASP A 185 -0.74 18.47 -12.69
CA ASP A 185 -1.30 17.12 -12.81
C ASP A 185 -2.09 16.70 -11.56
N ALA A 186 -1.94 17.40 -10.44
CA ALA A 186 -2.74 17.18 -9.25
C ALA A 186 -4.18 17.63 -9.50
N PRO A 187 -5.20 16.84 -9.09
CA PRO A 187 -6.57 17.31 -9.08
C PRO A 187 -6.70 18.38 -8.00
N LEU A 188 -6.42 19.63 -8.36
CA LEU A 188 -6.78 20.78 -7.55
C LEU A 188 -8.30 20.85 -7.57
N SER A 189 -8.90 20.80 -6.38
CA SER A 189 -10.30 21.13 -6.18
C SER A 189 -10.48 22.62 -6.50
N ASP A 190 -10.89 22.92 -7.73
CA ASP A 190 -11.65 24.14 -8.04
C ASP A 190 -13.11 23.97 -7.59
#